data_AF-A0A1S1U0U9-F1
#
_entry.id   AF-A0A1S1U0U9-F1
#
_cell.length_a   1.000
_cell.length_b   1.000
_cell.length_c   1.000
_cell.angle_alpha   90.00
_cell.angle_beta   90.00
_cell.angle_gamma   90.00
#
_symmetry.space_group_name_H-M   'P 1'
#
loop_
_entity.id
_entity.type
_entity.pdbx_description
1 polymer ?
#
loop_
_entity_poly.entity_id
_entity_poly.type
_entity_poly.pdbx_seq_one_letter_code
_entity_poly.pdbx_strand_id
1 'polypeptide(L)' 'MTTEQTIKSTTSWTLSMRWVRHAEGEYAVELTLSGLTSEQQAEAAIAHMQKMLCGPEFTTT' A
#
# COMPACT_ATOMS: atom_id res chain seq x y z
N MET A 1 13.55 -7.56 11.27
CA MET A 1 12.98 -8.67 10.48
C MET A 1 11.86 -8.05 9.66
N THR A 2 12.03 -7.89 8.35
CA THR A 2 11.07 -7.19 7.48
C THR A 2 10.34 -8.26 6.67
N THR A 3 9.04 -8.40 6.88
CA THR A 3 8.21 -9.37 6.16
C THR A 3 7.63 -8.69 4.93
N GLU A 4 8.11 -9.06 3.75
CA GLU A 4 7.58 -8.63 2.46
C GLU A 4 6.52 -9.64 2.00
N GLN A 5 5.30 -9.17 1.68
CA GLN A 5 4.23 -10.01 1.13
C GLN A 5 3.94 -9.57 -0.30
N THR A 6 4.01 -10.52 -1.25
CA THR A 6 3.73 -10.29 -2.68
C THR A 6 2.45 -11.01 -3.07
N ILE A 7 1.45 -10.28 -3.57
CA ILE A 7 0.19 -10.85 -4.10
C ILE A 7 0.26 -10.82 -5.63
N LYS A 8 0.19 -11.99 -6.30
CA LYS A 8 0.17 -12.09 -7.78
C LYS A 8 -1.26 -12.21 -8.30
N SER A 9 -1.71 -11.22 -9.06
CA SER A 9 -2.97 -11.26 -9.83
C SER A 9 -2.67 -11.57 -11.30
N THR A 10 -3.57 -12.27 -12.01
CA THR A 10 -3.41 -12.70 -13.43
C THR A 10 -3.43 -11.53 -14.43
N THR A 11 -3.46 -10.29 -13.95
CA THR A 11 -3.02 -9.08 -14.66
C THR A 11 -1.79 -8.56 -13.91
N SER A 12 -0.64 -8.46 -14.59
CA SER A 12 0.72 -8.38 -14.01
C SER A 12 1.04 -7.08 -13.25
N TRP A 13 0.21 -6.68 -12.30
CA TRP A 13 0.56 -5.67 -11.31
C TRP A 13 1.01 -6.33 -10.01
N THR A 14 1.94 -5.69 -9.34
CA THR A 14 2.56 -6.16 -8.10
C THR A 14 2.41 -5.06 -7.06
N LEU A 15 1.84 -5.40 -5.91
CA LEU A 15 1.85 -4.55 -4.72
C LEU A 15 2.89 -5.09 -3.73
N SER A 16 3.82 -4.24 -3.35
CA SER A 16 4.82 -4.49 -2.32
C SER A 16 4.56 -3.57 -1.13
N MET A 17 4.66 -4.12 0.08
CA MET A 17 4.43 -3.39 1.32
C MET A 17 5.61 -3.59 2.26
N ARG A 18 6.15 -2.51 2.81
CA ARG A 18 7.19 -2.57 3.85
C ARG A 18 6.91 -1.62 5.00
N TRP A 19 7.22 -2.07 6.21
CA TRP A 19 7.23 -1.22 7.39
C TRP A 19 8.51 -0.38 7.40
N VAL A 20 8.35 0.92 7.58
CA VAL A 20 9.46 1.88 7.68
C VAL A 20 9.38 2.52 9.06
N ARG A 21 10.50 2.45 9.80
CA ARG A 21 10.59 3.09 11.10
C ARG A 21 11.07 4.52 10.93
N HIS A 22 10.29 5.48 11.40
CA HIS A 22 10.69 6.88 11.47
C HIS A 22 11.44 7.18 12.77
N ALA A 23 12.25 8.23 12.75
CA ALA A 23 13.19 8.60 13.82
C ALA A 23 12.50 8.80 15.19
N GLU A 24 11.22 9.16 15.21
CA GLU A 24 10.45 9.44 16.42
C GLU A 24 9.66 8.23 16.96
N GLY A 25 10.05 7.00 16.59
CA GLY A 25 9.38 5.79 17.06
C GLY A 25 8.05 5.49 16.35
N GLU A 26 7.66 6.34 15.41
CA GLU A 26 6.53 6.13 14.52
C GLU A 26 6.87 5.05 13.46
N TYR A 27 5.91 4.18 13.18
CA TYR A 27 6.02 3.17 12.13
C TYR A 27 5.11 3.58 10.97
N ALA A 28 5.69 3.81 9.81
CA ALA A 28 4.97 4.03 8.57
C ALA A 28 4.90 2.73 7.76
N VAL A 29 3.90 2.65 6.89
CA VAL A 29 3.82 1.62 5.85
C VAL A 29 4.09 2.28 4.52
N GLU A 30 5.14 1.85 3.84
CA GLU A 30 5.40 2.24 2.45
C GLU A 30 4.80 1.18 1.52
N LEU A 31 4.01 1.64 0.56
CA LEU A 31 3.33 0.81 -0.42
C LEU A 31 3.82 1.16 -1.82
N THR A 32 4.30 0.16 -2.55
CA THR A 32 4.78 0.32 -3.91
C THR A 32 3.94 -0.53 -4.84
N LEU A 33 3.28 0.11 -5.81
CA LEU A 33 2.47 -0.55 -6.81
C LEU A 33 3.17 -0.45 -8.17
N SER A 34 3.43 -1.60 -8.79
CA SER A 34 4.15 -1.72 -10.07
C SER A 34 3.31 -2.48 -11.10
N GLY A 35 3.63 -2.34 -12.39
CA GLY A 35 2.95 -3.07 -13.46
C GLY A 35 1.60 -2.47 -13.90
N LEU A 36 1.34 -1.22 -13.51
CA LEU A 36 0.21 -0.44 -14.03
C LEU A 36 0.54 0.06 -15.44
N THR A 37 -0.42 -0.07 -16.37
CA THR A 37 -0.22 0.24 -17.80
C THR A 37 -0.83 1.58 -18.22
N SER A 38 -1.51 2.27 -17.31
CA SER A 38 -2.12 3.58 -17.56
C SER A 38 -2.24 4.40 -16.28
N GLU A 39 -2.32 5.72 -16.44
CA GLU A 39 -2.55 6.67 -15.35
C GLU A 39 -3.89 6.42 -14.65
N GLN A 40 -4.95 6.12 -15.41
CA GLN A 40 -6.27 5.77 -14.86
C GLN A 40 -6.22 4.54 -13.95
N GLN A 41 -5.39 3.54 -14.27
CA GLN A 41 -5.18 2.39 -13.39
C GLN A 41 -4.42 2.77 -12.11
N ALA A 42 -3.49 3.72 -12.19
CA ALA A 42 -2.79 4.23 -11.01
C ALA A 42 -3.73 4.98 -10.07
N GLU A 43 -4.54 5.89 -10.59
CA GLU A 43 -5.53 6.64 -9.81
C GLU A 43 -6.56 5.72 -9.16
N ALA A 44 -7.11 4.76 -9.91
CA ALA A 44 -8.07 3.80 -9.39
C ALA A 44 -7.46 2.93 -8.28
N ALA A 45 -6.19 2.51 -8.43
CA ALA A 45 -5.52 1.71 -7.43
C ALA A 45 -5.21 2.50 -6.15
N ILE A 46 -4.74 3.76 -6.27
CA ILE A 46 -4.53 4.65 -5.12
C ILE A 46 -5.84 4.86 -4.37
N ALA A 47 -6.92 5.21 -5.08
CA ALA A 47 -8.23 5.42 -4.46
C ALA A 47 -8.75 4.16 -3.76
N HIS A 48 -8.52 2.99 -4.36
CA HIS A 48 -8.88 1.70 -3.77
C HIS A 48 -8.07 1.41 -2.50
N MET A 49 -6.75 1.65 -2.53
CA MET A 49 -5.87 1.47 -1.37
C MET A 49 -6.21 2.42 -0.23
N GLN A 50 -6.48 3.70 -0.53
CA GLN A 50 -6.94 4.68 0.46
C GLN A 50 -8.24 4.22 1.11
N LYS A 51 -9.21 3.73 0.33
CA LYS A 51 -10.47 3.21 0.88
C LYS A 51 -10.27 1.99 1.79
N MET A 52 -9.35 1.10 1.45
CA MET A 52 -9.08 -0.09 2.27
C MET A 52 -8.31 0.24 3.55
N LEU A 53 -7.31 1.13 3.46
CA LEU A 53 -6.40 1.42 4.57
C LEU A 53 -6.91 2.52 5.49
N CYS A 54 -7.62 3.51 4.96
CA CYS A 54 -8.23 4.60 5.73
C CYS A 54 -9.70 4.31 6.08
N GLY A 55 -10.07 3.02 6.21
CA GLY A 55 -11.36 2.61 6.77
C GLY A 55 -11.63 3.24 8.14
N PRO A 56 -12.88 3.21 8.64
CA PRO A 56 -13.39 4.08 9.72
C PRO A 56 -12.73 3.91 11.11
N GLU A 57 -11.66 3.14 11.24
CA GLU A 57 -11.07 2.71 12.51
C GLU A 57 -9.71 3.35 12.83
N PHE A 58 -9.39 4.51 12.25
CA PHE A 58 -8.43 5.44 12.86
C PHE A 58 -9.13 6.35 13.89
N THR A 59 -9.77 5.75 14.89
CA THR A 59 -10.09 6.45 16.15
C THR A 59 -8.87 6.35 17.06
N THR A 60 -7.99 7.35 16.97
CA THR A 60 -7.05 7.67 18.05
C THR A 60 -7.86 8.00 19.31
N THR A 61 -7.90 7.05 20.25
CA THR A 61 -8.23 7.31 21.66
C THR A 61 -6.93 7.43 22.44
#